data_AF-A0A1X1BDZ0-F1
#
_entry.id   AF-A0A1X1BDZ0-F1
#
_cell.length_a   1.000
_cell.length_b   1.000
_cell.length_c   1.000
_cell.angle_alpha   90.00
_cell.angle_beta   90.00
_cell.angle_gamma   90.00
#
_symmetry.space_group_name_H-M   'P 1'
#
loop_
_entity.id
_entity.type
_entity.pdbx_description
1 polymer ?
#
loop_
_entity_poly.entity_id
_entity_poly.type
_entity_poly.pdbx_seq_one_letter_code
_entity_poly.pdbx_strand_id
1 'polypeptide(L)'
;LLHSPFSKFMTHPLVASVLFVGSYYVLYLGGLFELLADYHAAHVAMNLHFMVSGYLFYWVVIGIDPAPRTLSPVAKLAMVFGSLPFHAFFGVALMSTDNIIARNYYNSLMLPWNPDLMSDQRLGGGIAWAAGEIPLVLVMLALLVQWSRQDQRQAKRFDRREERDDGAELASYNA
;
A
#
# COMPACT_ATOMS: atom_id res chain seq x y z
N LEU A 1 16.32 15.75 8.28
CA LEU A 1 15.95 14.73 7.29
C LEU A 1 14.51 14.91 6.74
N LEU A 2 13.50 15.17 7.59
CA LEU A 2 12.08 15.33 7.19
C LEU A 2 11.80 16.51 6.23
N HIS A 3 12.61 17.57 6.24
CA HIS A 3 12.40 18.71 5.33
C HIS A 3 13.13 18.59 3.99
N SER A 4 13.85 17.48 3.75
CA SER A 4 14.59 17.28 2.51
C SER A 4 13.65 17.13 1.29
N PRO A 5 14.06 17.59 0.10
CA PRO A 5 13.28 17.40 -1.12
C PRO A 5 13.04 15.91 -1.41
N PHE A 6 14.01 15.05 -1.08
CA PHE A 6 13.88 13.61 -1.21
C PHE A 6 12.76 13.04 -0.33
N SER A 7 12.72 13.40 0.96
CA SER A 7 11.64 12.95 1.86
C SER A 7 10.28 13.41 1.36
N LYS A 8 10.15 14.67 0.92
CA LYS A 8 8.91 15.19 0.32
C LYS A 8 8.51 14.43 -0.95
N PHE A 9 9.46 13.99 -1.77
CA PHE A 9 9.13 13.24 -2.98
C PHE A 9 8.67 11.82 -2.64
N MET A 10 9.42 11.10 -1.81
CA MET A 10 9.11 9.73 -1.40
C MET A 10 7.78 9.61 -0.62
N THR A 11 7.48 10.57 0.25
CA THR A 11 6.21 10.58 1.00
C THR A 11 5.06 11.23 0.21
N HIS A 12 5.20 11.44 -1.10
CA HIS A 12 4.08 11.85 -1.94
C HIS A 12 3.10 10.68 -2.10
N PRO A 13 1.78 10.86 -1.87
CA PRO A 13 0.82 9.75 -1.88
C PRO A 13 0.90 8.89 -3.14
N LEU A 14 0.92 9.54 -4.31
CA LEU A 14 1.05 8.83 -5.59
C LEU A 14 2.38 8.08 -5.73
N VAL A 15 3.49 8.66 -5.26
CA VAL A 15 4.81 8.01 -5.36
C VAL A 15 4.85 6.80 -4.45
N ALA A 16 4.40 6.93 -3.20
CA ALA A 16 4.32 5.83 -2.26
C ALA A 16 3.38 4.71 -2.75
N SER A 17 2.22 5.04 -3.31
CA SER A 17 1.29 4.05 -3.90
C SER A 17 1.89 3.33 -5.11
N VAL A 18 2.54 4.07 -6.01
CA VAL A 18 3.17 3.48 -7.20
C VAL A 18 4.36 2.61 -6.82
N LEU A 19 5.19 3.04 -5.86
CA LEU A 19 6.28 2.21 -5.34
C LEU A 19 5.72 0.94 -4.69
N PHE A 20 4.65 1.05 -3.91
CA PHE A 20 4.05 -0.09 -3.22
C PHE A 20 3.48 -1.13 -4.19
N VAL A 21 2.63 -0.72 -5.13
CA VAL A 21 1.95 -1.68 -6.02
C VAL A 21 2.68 -1.88 -7.34
N GLY A 22 3.11 -0.79 -7.99
CA GLY A 22 3.74 -0.82 -9.31
C GLY A 22 5.03 -1.63 -9.34
N SER A 23 5.77 -1.68 -8.22
CA SER A 23 7.01 -2.47 -8.15
C SER A 23 6.77 -3.97 -8.38
N TYR A 24 5.62 -4.52 -7.96
CA TYR A 24 5.29 -5.93 -8.25
C TYR A 24 5.16 -6.19 -9.74
N TYR A 25 4.45 -5.30 -10.44
CA TYR A 25 4.24 -5.40 -11.88
C TYR A 25 5.57 -5.28 -12.63
N VAL A 26 6.40 -4.29 -12.28
CA VAL A 26 7.72 -4.12 -12.91
C VAL A 26 8.62 -5.32 -12.64
N LEU A 27 8.63 -5.82 -11.40
CA LEU A 27 9.51 -6.92 -11.02
C LEU A 27 9.11 -8.22 -11.71
N TYR A 28 7.86 -8.65 -11.56
CA TYR A 28 7.40 -9.96 -12.01
C TYR A 28 6.93 -9.96 -13.46
N LEU A 29 6.09 -9.00 -13.86
CA LEU A 29 5.51 -8.95 -15.21
C LEU A 29 6.39 -8.19 -16.20
N GLY A 30 7.29 -7.33 -15.73
CA GLY A 30 8.29 -6.62 -16.53
C GLY A 30 9.57 -7.43 -16.80
N GLY A 31 9.67 -8.67 -16.29
CA GLY A 31 10.81 -9.57 -16.53
C GLY A 31 12.05 -9.29 -15.68
N LEU A 32 12.05 -8.28 -14.81
CA LEU A 32 13.21 -7.94 -13.98
C LEU A 32 13.56 -9.07 -13.00
N PHE A 33 12.57 -9.79 -12.50
CA PHE A 33 12.80 -10.95 -11.63
C PHE A 33 13.61 -12.04 -12.35
N GLU A 34 13.31 -12.33 -13.61
CA GLU A 34 14.03 -13.33 -14.40
C GLU A 34 15.51 -12.98 -14.58
N LEU A 35 15.84 -11.70 -14.73
CA LEU A 35 17.21 -11.22 -14.84
C LEU A 35 17.99 -11.30 -13.53
N LEU A 36 17.29 -11.25 -12.39
CA LEU A 36 17.88 -11.07 -11.08
C LEU A 36 17.81 -12.32 -10.20
N ALA A 37 16.98 -13.31 -10.56
CA ALA A 37 16.68 -14.47 -9.72
C ALA A 37 17.92 -15.31 -9.40
N ASP A 38 18.93 -15.34 -10.26
CA ASP A 38 20.15 -16.12 -10.01
C ASP A 38 21.05 -15.50 -8.91
N TYR A 39 20.81 -14.24 -8.53
CA TYR A 39 21.67 -13.51 -7.60
C TYR A 39 21.05 -13.44 -6.20
N HIS A 40 21.70 -14.08 -5.22
CA HIS A 40 21.28 -14.01 -3.81
C HIS A 40 21.16 -12.56 -3.29
N ALA A 41 22.13 -11.71 -3.62
CA ALA A 41 22.09 -10.30 -3.23
C ALA A 41 20.88 -9.56 -3.82
N ALA A 42 20.43 -9.95 -5.02
CA ALA A 42 19.24 -9.35 -5.62
C ALA A 42 17.96 -9.79 -4.88
N HIS A 43 17.85 -11.06 -4.46
CA HIS A 43 16.74 -11.49 -3.59
C HIS A 43 16.69 -10.69 -2.28
N VAL A 44 17.83 -10.46 -1.63
CA VAL A 44 17.89 -9.63 -0.42
C VAL A 44 17.44 -8.20 -0.71
N ALA A 45 17.90 -7.62 -1.82
CA ALA A 45 17.51 -6.28 -2.25
C ALA A 45 16.01 -6.18 -2.57
N MET A 46 15.41 -7.20 -3.21
CA MET A 46 13.97 -7.27 -3.46
C MET A 46 13.17 -7.30 -2.16
N ASN A 47 13.54 -8.17 -1.22
CA ASN A 47 12.90 -8.24 0.09
C ASN A 47 12.97 -6.90 0.83
N LEU A 48 14.16 -6.27 0.84
CA LEU A 48 14.34 -4.96 1.44
C LEU A 48 13.49 -3.89 0.75
N HIS A 49 13.45 -3.88 -0.58
CA HIS A 49 12.65 -2.95 -1.38
C HIS A 49 11.16 -3.06 -1.03
N PHE A 50 10.58 -4.26 -1.05
CA PHE A 50 9.16 -4.44 -0.73
C PHE A 50 8.85 -4.10 0.74
N MET A 51 9.75 -4.43 1.66
CA MET A 51 9.59 -4.05 3.07
C MET A 51 9.63 -2.53 3.25
N VAL A 52 10.61 -1.84 2.66
CA VAL A 52 10.74 -0.38 2.72
C VAL A 52 9.56 0.31 2.03
N SER A 53 9.15 -0.20 0.86
CA SER A 53 8.03 0.36 0.11
C SER A 53 6.70 0.19 0.86
N GLY A 54 6.46 -0.99 1.45
CA GLY A 54 5.28 -1.23 2.30
C GLY A 54 5.30 -0.34 3.54
N TYR A 55 6.45 -0.23 4.21
CA TYR A 55 6.63 0.68 5.34
C TYR A 55 6.34 2.13 4.95
N LEU A 56 6.89 2.61 3.83
CA LEU A 56 6.67 3.97 3.33
C LEU A 56 5.18 4.24 3.03
N PHE A 57 4.51 3.29 2.37
CA PHE A 57 3.08 3.37 2.08
C PHE A 57 2.26 3.49 3.37
N TYR A 58 2.46 2.57 4.32
CA TYR A 58 1.72 2.59 5.57
C TYR A 58 2.10 3.76 6.48
N TRP A 59 3.34 4.24 6.44
CA TRP A 59 3.76 5.45 7.13
C TRP A 59 2.94 6.66 6.65
N VAL A 60 2.79 6.83 5.33
CA VAL A 60 1.99 7.92 4.73
C VAL A 60 0.50 7.75 5.05
N VAL A 61 -0.02 6.52 4.95
CA VAL A 61 -1.44 6.21 5.14
C VAL A 61 -1.86 6.35 6.61
N ILE A 62 -1.18 5.65 7.52
CA ILE A 62 -1.48 5.69 8.95
C ILE A 62 -1.20 7.10 9.48
N GLY A 63 -0.05 7.68 9.12
CA GLY A 63 0.29 9.08 9.39
C GLY A 63 0.28 9.44 10.88
N ILE A 64 0.69 8.50 11.75
CA ILE A 64 0.94 8.75 13.18
C ILE A 64 2.29 9.48 13.34
N ASP A 65 3.29 9.06 12.58
CA ASP A 65 4.63 9.65 12.63
C ASP A 65 4.71 10.97 11.84
N PRO A 66 5.59 11.91 12.23
CA PRO A 66 5.74 13.19 11.52
C PRO A 66 6.12 12.99 10.05
N ALA A 67 5.23 13.43 9.16
CA ALA A 67 5.48 13.40 7.72
C ALA A 67 5.54 14.83 7.15
N PRO A 68 6.29 15.07 6.06
CA PRO A 68 6.36 16.40 5.43
C PRO A 68 5.02 16.91 4.91
N ARG A 69 4.06 16.00 4.68
CA ARG A 69 2.68 16.30 4.27
C ARG A 69 1.71 15.60 5.21
N THR A 70 0.75 16.36 5.73
CA THR A 70 -0.40 15.83 6.45
C THR A 70 -1.53 15.58 5.48
N LEU A 71 -2.03 14.34 5.41
CA LEU A 71 -3.16 13.98 4.56
C LEU A 71 -4.48 14.04 5.34
N SER A 72 -5.54 14.51 4.67
CA SER A 72 -6.89 14.41 5.22
C SER A 72 -7.32 12.93 5.34
N PRO A 73 -8.26 12.58 6.25
CA PRO A 73 -8.78 11.23 6.35
C PRO A 73 -9.29 10.69 5.00
N VAL A 74 -9.97 11.53 4.23
CA VAL A 74 -10.48 11.18 2.89
C VAL A 74 -9.34 10.87 1.92
N ALA A 75 -8.26 11.66 1.92
CA ALA A 75 -7.10 11.39 1.06
C ALA A 75 -6.39 10.07 1.44
N LYS A 76 -6.30 9.74 2.73
CA LYS A 76 -5.77 8.46 3.21
C LYS A 76 -6.63 7.28 2.75
N LEU A 77 -7.96 7.41 2.86
CA LEU A 77 -8.89 6.40 2.35
C LEU A 77 -8.78 6.25 0.84
N ALA A 78 -8.76 7.36 0.09
CA ALA A 78 -8.60 7.34 -1.36
C ALA A 78 -7.28 6.68 -1.79
N MET A 79 -6.19 6.88 -1.03
CA MET A 79 -4.91 6.22 -1.28
C MET A 79 -5.02 4.70 -1.12
N VAL A 80 -5.64 4.21 -0.04
CA VAL A 80 -5.84 2.77 0.23
C VAL A 80 -6.78 2.15 -0.79
N PHE A 81 -7.97 2.72 -0.97
CA PHE A 81 -8.95 2.23 -1.94
C PHE A 81 -8.44 2.30 -3.38
N GLY A 82 -7.67 3.33 -3.70
CA GLY A 82 -7.03 3.49 -5.00
C GLY A 82 -5.97 2.43 -5.26
N SER A 83 -5.20 2.01 -4.25
CA SER A 83 -4.18 0.97 -4.40
C SER A 83 -4.72 -0.46 -4.39
N LEU A 84 -5.79 -0.71 -3.63
CA LEU A 84 -6.34 -2.05 -3.36
C LEU A 84 -6.64 -2.86 -4.63
N PRO A 85 -7.38 -2.34 -5.64
CA PRO A 85 -7.70 -3.14 -6.82
C PRO A 85 -6.44 -3.51 -7.61
N PHE A 86 -5.44 -2.63 -7.71
CA PHE A 86 -4.19 -2.94 -8.39
C PHE A 86 -3.36 -3.97 -7.59
N HIS A 87 -3.37 -3.88 -6.27
CA HIS A 87 -2.68 -4.83 -5.41
C HIS A 87 -3.31 -6.23 -5.52
N ALA A 88 -4.63 -6.33 -5.39
CA ALA A 88 -5.36 -7.58 -5.55
C ALA A 88 -5.20 -8.15 -6.97
N PHE A 89 -5.35 -7.30 -7.99
CA PHE A 89 -5.30 -7.74 -9.38
C PHE A 89 -3.91 -8.27 -9.78
N PHE A 90 -2.83 -7.88 -9.10
CA PHE A 90 -1.52 -8.45 -9.34
C PHE A 90 -1.50 -9.98 -9.17
N GLY A 91 -2.09 -10.49 -8.08
CA GLY A 91 -2.16 -11.94 -7.83
C GLY A 91 -3.00 -12.66 -8.90
N VAL A 92 -4.10 -12.04 -9.32
CA VAL A 92 -4.93 -12.53 -10.43
C VAL A 92 -4.15 -12.57 -11.74
N ALA A 93 -3.44 -11.49 -12.08
CA ALA A 93 -2.60 -11.43 -13.27
C ALA A 93 -1.52 -12.53 -13.26
N LEU A 94 -0.92 -12.80 -12.11
CA LEU A 94 0.06 -13.88 -11.95
C LEU A 94 -0.57 -15.27 -12.18
N MET A 95 -1.78 -15.49 -11.66
CA MET A 95 -2.57 -16.71 -11.89
C MET A 95 -2.96 -16.89 -13.37
N SER A 96 -3.22 -15.78 -14.07
CA SER A 96 -3.65 -15.76 -15.47
C SER A 96 -2.52 -15.80 -16.49
N THR A 97 -1.25 -15.75 -16.06
CA THR A 97 -0.11 -15.77 -16.98
C THR A 97 0.19 -17.19 -17.45
N ASP A 98 0.34 -17.39 -18.77
CA ASP A 98 0.66 -18.69 -19.37
C ASP A 98 2.15 -19.02 -19.40
N ASN A 99 3.00 -18.01 -19.17
CA ASN A 99 4.44 -18.18 -19.06
C ASN A 99 4.87 -18.36 -17.59
N ILE A 100 5.80 -19.29 -17.36
CA ILE A 100 6.45 -19.46 -16.06
C ILE A 100 7.51 -18.37 -15.92
N ILE A 101 7.30 -17.45 -15.00
CA ILE A 101 8.25 -16.38 -14.67
C ILE A 101 9.51 -17.01 -14.08
N ALA A 102 10.69 -16.60 -14.56
CA ALA A 102 11.99 -17.14 -14.12
C ALA A 102 12.10 -18.67 -14.21
N ARG A 103 11.51 -19.28 -15.26
CA ARG A 103 11.54 -20.73 -15.50
C ARG A 103 12.95 -21.33 -15.38
N ASN A 104 13.95 -20.69 -15.99
CA ASN A 104 15.32 -21.19 -16.03
C ASN A 104 15.93 -21.24 -14.62
N TYR A 105 15.71 -20.21 -13.80
CA TYR A 105 16.13 -20.18 -12.41
C TYR A 105 15.53 -21.37 -11.64
N TYR A 106 14.21 -21.55 -11.68
CA TYR A 106 13.57 -22.64 -10.94
C TYR A 106 14.03 -24.04 -11.39
N ASN A 107 14.23 -24.24 -12.69
CA ASN A 107 14.79 -25.51 -13.21
C ASN A 107 16.23 -25.75 -12.74
N SER A 108 17.03 -24.69 -12.61
CA SER A 108 18.42 -24.79 -12.15
C SER A 108 18.57 -25.24 -10.70
N LEU A 109 17.51 -25.09 -9.89
CA LEU A 109 17.49 -25.56 -8.49
C LEU A 109 17.52 -27.10 -8.38
N MET A 110 17.20 -27.83 -9.46
CA MET A 110 17.19 -29.30 -9.52
C MET A 110 16.46 -29.94 -8.33
N LEU A 111 15.29 -29.39 -7.98
CA LEU A 111 14.51 -29.81 -6.82
C LEU A 111 14.08 -31.29 -6.97
N PRO A 112 14.30 -32.14 -5.96
CA PRO A 112 14.12 -33.59 -6.09
C PRO A 112 12.66 -34.04 -6.23
N TRP A 113 11.69 -33.18 -5.90
CA TRP A 113 10.26 -33.44 -6.03
C TRP A 113 9.65 -32.96 -7.35
N ASN A 114 10.44 -32.36 -8.25
CA ASN A 114 10.05 -31.92 -9.60
C ASN A 114 8.68 -31.21 -9.65
N PRO A 115 8.54 -30.01 -9.05
CA PRO A 115 7.26 -29.33 -8.94
C PRO A 115 6.70 -28.95 -10.32
N ASP A 116 5.37 -28.96 -10.45
CA ASP A 116 4.69 -28.30 -11.57
C ASP A 116 4.77 -26.78 -11.36
N LEU A 117 5.75 -26.16 -12.03
CA LEU A 117 6.02 -24.73 -11.91
C LEU A 117 4.83 -23.84 -12.30
N MET A 118 3.96 -24.30 -13.21
CA MET A 118 2.77 -23.52 -13.58
C MET A 118 1.72 -23.58 -12.46
N SER A 119 1.49 -24.76 -11.90
CA SER A 119 0.62 -24.93 -10.73
C SER A 119 1.13 -24.13 -9.54
N ASP A 120 2.43 -24.19 -9.26
CA ASP A 120 3.07 -23.44 -8.17
C ASP A 120 2.96 -21.91 -8.37
N GLN A 121 3.15 -21.41 -9.60
CA GLN A 121 2.99 -19.98 -9.89
C GLN A 121 1.53 -19.53 -9.66
N ARG A 122 0.56 -20.33 -10.08
CA ARG A 122 -0.86 -20.04 -9.83
C ARG A 122 -1.20 -20.05 -8.34
N LEU A 123 -0.70 -21.05 -7.62
CA LEU A 123 -0.85 -21.10 -6.16
C LEU A 123 -0.22 -19.87 -5.49
N GLY A 124 1.00 -19.50 -5.89
CA GLY A 124 1.69 -18.30 -5.42
C GLY A 124 0.90 -17.02 -5.68
N GLY A 125 0.31 -16.86 -6.87
CA GLY A 125 -0.58 -15.75 -7.20
C GLY A 125 -1.84 -15.73 -6.32
N GLY A 126 -2.44 -16.89 -6.05
CA GLY A 126 -3.59 -17.02 -5.15
C GLY A 126 -3.25 -16.66 -3.70
N ILE A 127 -2.09 -17.09 -3.19
CA ILE A 127 -1.60 -16.73 -1.86
C ILE A 127 -1.33 -15.22 -1.78
N ALA A 128 -0.64 -14.65 -2.79
CA ALA A 128 -0.35 -13.23 -2.84
C ALA A 128 -1.63 -12.39 -2.83
N TRP A 129 -2.65 -12.80 -3.59
CA TRP A 129 -3.98 -12.20 -3.57
C TRP A 129 -4.64 -12.29 -2.19
N ALA A 130 -4.79 -13.49 -1.62
CA ALA A 130 -5.56 -13.68 -0.39
C ALA A 130 -4.85 -13.10 0.86
N ALA A 131 -3.56 -13.38 1.02
CA ALA A 131 -2.79 -12.94 2.18
C ALA A 131 -2.54 -11.43 2.15
N GLY A 132 -2.39 -10.87 0.95
CA GLY A 132 -2.12 -9.46 0.70
C GLY A 132 -3.22 -8.51 1.20
N GLU A 133 -4.47 -8.97 1.25
CA GLU A 133 -5.61 -8.15 1.67
C GLU A 133 -5.71 -8.01 3.20
N ILE A 134 -5.15 -8.93 3.99
CA ILE A 134 -5.29 -8.93 5.46
C ILE A 134 -4.74 -7.62 6.06
N PRO A 135 -3.50 -7.17 5.76
CA PRO A 135 -2.99 -5.91 6.28
C PRO A 135 -3.77 -4.69 5.79
N LEU A 136 -4.23 -4.69 4.53
CA LEU A 136 -5.01 -3.60 3.96
C LEU A 136 -6.35 -3.43 4.66
N VAL A 137 -7.07 -4.52 4.90
CA VAL A 137 -8.33 -4.51 5.64
C VAL A 137 -8.12 -4.03 7.08
N LEU A 138 -7.09 -4.51 7.78
CA LEU A 138 -6.77 -4.06 9.14
C LEU A 138 -6.49 -2.55 9.19
N VAL A 139 -5.71 -2.02 8.25
CA VAL A 139 -5.41 -0.59 8.19
C VAL A 139 -6.64 0.22 7.79
N MET A 140 -7.45 -0.27 6.86
CA MET A 140 -8.71 0.38 6.49
C MET A 140 -9.65 0.50 7.70
N LEU A 141 -9.83 -0.57 8.47
CA LEU A 141 -10.60 -0.54 9.72
C LEU A 141 -10.01 0.46 10.71
N ALA A 142 -8.69 0.47 10.88
CA ALA A 142 -8.03 1.44 11.76
C ALA A 142 -8.27 2.89 11.31
N LEU A 143 -8.22 3.19 10.02
CA LEU A 143 -8.48 4.52 9.47
C LEU A 143 -9.95 4.94 9.66
N LEU A 144 -10.89 4.04 9.43
CA LEU A 144 -12.32 4.30 9.66
C LEU A 144 -12.58 4.62 11.14
N VAL A 145 -11.97 3.87 12.06
CA VAL A 145 -12.06 4.13 13.51
C VAL A 145 -11.40 5.46 13.87
N GLN A 146 -10.22 5.76 13.32
CA GLN A 146 -9.53 7.03 13.55
C GLN A 146 -10.38 8.21 13.07
N TRP A 147 -10.96 8.10 11.88
CA TRP A 147 -11.80 9.14 11.29
C TRP A 147 -13.09 9.34 12.10
N SER A 148 -13.80 8.28 12.45
CA SER A 148 -15.00 8.35 13.28
C SER A 148 -14.74 9.05 14.63
N ARG A 149 -13.60 8.75 15.26
CA ARG A 149 -13.19 9.40 16.52
C ARG A 149 -12.83 10.88 16.33
N GLN A 150 -12.21 11.23 15.21
CA GLN A 150 -11.89 12.63 14.89
C GLN A 150 -13.16 13.45 14.65
N ASP A 151 -14.11 12.90 13.90
CA ASP A 151 -15.37 13.55 13.56
C ASP A 151 -16.21 13.83 14.82
N GLN A 152 -16.36 12.84 15.71
CA GLN A 152 -17.03 13.03 17.01
C GLN A 152 -16.38 14.11 17.89
N ARG A 153 -15.05 14.24 17.85
CA ARG A 153 -14.34 15.28 18.60
C ARG A 153 -14.56 16.65 17.98
N GLN A 154 -14.61 16.74 16.66
CA GLN A 154 -14.86 17.99 15.95
C GLN A 154 -16.31 18.47 16.18
N ALA A 155 -17.29 17.58 16.09
CA ALA A 155 -18.68 17.87 16.41
C ALA A 155 -18.83 18.41 17.84
N LYS A 156 -18.28 17.71 18.85
CA LYS A 156 -18.32 18.20 20.25
C LYS A 156 -17.63 19.55 20.47
N ARG A 157 -16.60 19.87 19.70
CA ARG A 157 -15.92 21.18 19.79
C ARG A 157 -16.77 22.28 19.14
N PHE A 158 -17.47 21.95 18.06
CA PHE A 158 -18.41 22.83 17.39
C PHE A 158 -19.60 23.14 18.31
N ASP A 159 -20.25 22.11 18.87
CA ASP A 159 -21.38 22.26 19.80
C ASP A 159 -21.02 23.15 21.01
N ARG A 160 -19.84 22.92 21.61
CA ARG A 160 -19.33 23.76 22.73
C ARG A 160 -19.04 25.21 22.35
N ARG A 161 -18.74 25.48 21.08
CA ARG A 161 -18.50 26.84 20.59
C ARG A 161 -19.83 27.55 20.33
N GLU A 162 -20.79 26.86 19.73
CA GLU A 162 -22.16 27.34 19.54
C GLU A 162 -22.83 27.67 20.88
N GLU A 163 -22.70 26.81 21.89
CA GLU A 163 -23.20 27.05 23.26
C GLU A 163 -22.55 28.28 23.93
N ARG A 164 -21.32 28.65 23.55
CA ARG A 164 -20.59 29.78 24.14
C ARG A 164 -20.90 31.10 23.44
N ASP A 165 -21.06 31.05 22.13
CA ASP A 165 -21.18 32.23 21.26
C ASP A 165 -22.67 32.51 20.89
N ASP A 166 -23.63 31.83 21.54
CA ASP A 166 -25.10 31.94 21.30
C ASP A 166 -25.50 31.85 19.82
N GLY A 167 -24.79 31.03 19.03
CA GLY A 167 -25.04 30.89 17.60
C GLY A 167 -24.74 32.13 16.76
N ALA A 168 -23.82 33.00 17.21
CA ALA A 168 -23.40 34.20 16.48
C ALA A 168 -22.91 33.91 15.04
N GLU A 169 -22.31 32.74 14.80
CA GLU A 169 -21.85 32.34 13.46
C GLU A 169 -23.05 32.07 12.52
N LEU A 170 -24.04 31.32 12.98
CA LEU A 170 -25.30 31.09 12.26
C LEU A 170 -26.09 32.39 12.06
N ALA A 171 -26.11 33.28 13.06
CA ALA A 171 -26.75 34.59 12.95
C ALA A 171 -26.07 35.49 11.91
N SER A 172 -24.75 35.44 11.80
CA SER A 172 -23.99 36.21 10.80
C SER A 172 -24.13 35.68 9.37
N TYR A 173 -24.35 34.38 9.20
CA TYR A 173 -24.56 33.76 7.89
C TYR A 173 -25.98 34.00 7.35
N ASN A 174 -26.96 34.19 8.24
CA ASN A 174 -28.37 34.45 7.90
C ASN A 174 -28.72 35.95 7.83
N ALA A 175 -27.78 36.85 8.11
CA ALA A 175 -27.93 38.30 8.02
C ALA A 175 -27.53 38.83 6.64
#